data_AF-A0A1H9UQW7-F1
#
_entry.id   AF-A0A1H9UQW7-F1
#
_cell.length_a   1.000
_cell.length_b   1.000
_cell.length_c   1.000
_cell.angle_alpha   90.00
_cell.angle_beta   90.00
_cell.angle_gamma   90.00
#
_symmetry.space_group_name_H-M   'P 1'
#
loop_
_entity.id
_entity.type
_entity.pdbx_description
1 polymer ?
#
loop_
_entity_poly.entity_id
_entity_poly.type
_entity_poly.pdbx_seq_one_letter_code
_entity_poly.pdbx_strand_id
1 'polypeptide(L)'
;MSKSGQKVVPPYFSHMSDEELLAWYAELQVRAMNAPPGDVDFDHAHKAAKPMTVEQLRHRLMTFQGWPGGLQTLDAGSPFHNLWHWLND
;
A
#
# COMPACT_ATOMS: atom_id res chain seq x y z
N MET A 1 16.66 25.04 -5.38
CA MET A 1 16.71 24.08 -6.50
C MET A 1 16.02 22.80 -6.06
N SER A 2 14.70 22.69 -6.28
CA SER A 2 13.93 21.50 -5.93
C SER A 2 14.16 20.45 -7.00
N LYS A 3 14.85 19.36 -6.65
CA LYS A 3 15.07 18.24 -7.58
C LYS A 3 13.71 17.73 -8.04
N SER A 4 13.53 17.74 -9.36
CA SER A 4 12.41 17.14 -10.07
C SER A 4 12.09 15.77 -9.48
N GLY A 5 10.86 15.61 -8.97
CA GLY A 5 10.34 14.35 -8.46
C GLY A 5 10.45 13.27 -9.51
N GLN A 6 11.48 12.44 -9.38
CA GLN A 6 11.64 11.27 -10.23
C GLN A 6 10.52 10.31 -9.82
N LYS A 7 9.58 10.07 -10.74
CA LYS A 7 8.49 9.10 -10.60
C LYS A 7 9.07 7.69 -10.62
N VAL A 8 9.75 7.30 -9.55
CA VAL A 8 10.38 5.99 -9.43
C VAL A 8 9.41 5.14 -8.62
N VAL A 9 8.91 4.08 -9.24
CA VAL A 9 8.22 3.01 -8.50
C VAL A 9 9.15 2.60 -7.36
N PRO A 10 8.68 2.53 -6.10
CA PRO A 10 9.53 2.08 -5.01
C PRO A 10 10.25 0.78 -5.42
N PRO A 11 11.58 0.64 -5.20
CA PRO A 11 12.37 -0.48 -5.74
C PRO A 11 11.79 -1.86 -5.46
N TYR A 12 11.00 -1.99 -4.40
CA TYR A 12 10.27 -3.20 -4.06
C TYR A 12 9.25 -3.63 -5.14
N PHE A 13 8.53 -2.69 -5.75
CA PHE A 13 7.48 -2.98 -6.74
C PHE A 13 7.97 -2.88 -8.18
N SER A 14 9.15 -2.30 -8.43
CA SER A 14 9.65 -2.06 -9.80
C SER A 14 9.96 -3.35 -10.57
N HIS A 15 10.13 -4.47 -9.87
CA HIS A 15 10.44 -5.77 -10.46
C HIS A 15 9.22 -6.67 -10.63
N MET A 16 8.06 -6.31 -10.06
CA MET A 16 6.84 -7.11 -10.14
C MET A 16 6.18 -6.95 -11.52
N SER A 17 5.79 -8.07 -12.12
CA SER A 17 4.84 -8.12 -13.23
C SER A 17 3.47 -7.62 -12.80
N ASP A 18 2.59 -7.35 -13.77
CA ASP A 18 1.21 -6.92 -13.49
C ASP A 18 0.42 -7.99 -12.72
N GLU A 19 0.65 -9.27 -13.00
CA GLU A 19 0.03 -10.38 -12.28
C GLU A 19 0.54 -10.47 -10.84
N GLU A 20 1.85 -10.39 -10.62
CA GLU A 20 2.44 -10.40 -9.27
C GLU A 20 1.97 -9.20 -8.45
N LEU A 21 1.86 -8.03 -9.07
CA LEU A 21 1.39 -6.82 -8.41
C LEU A 21 -0.09 -6.92 -8.00
N LEU A 22 -0.93 -7.48 -8.86
CA LEU A 22 -2.33 -7.74 -8.55
C LEU A 22 -2.50 -8.81 -7.46
N ALA A 23 -1.71 -9.89 -7.52
CA ALA A 23 -1.71 -10.94 -6.50
C ALA A 23 -1.31 -10.39 -5.14
N TRP A 24 -0.21 -9.64 -5.07
CA TRP A 24 0.24 -8.96 -3.86
C TRP A 24 -0.83 -8.03 -3.29
N TYR A 25 -1.47 -7.22 -4.14
CA TYR A 25 -2.54 -6.33 -3.70
C TYR A 25 -3.75 -7.11 -3.19
N ALA A 26 -4.15 -8.19 -3.86
CA ALA A 26 -5.24 -9.04 -3.41
C ALA A 26 -4.96 -9.66 -2.02
N GLU A 27 -3.73 -10.13 -1.77
CA GLU A 27 -3.32 -10.64 -0.46
C GLU A 27 -3.41 -9.56 0.63
N LEU A 28 -2.94 -8.35 0.34
CA LEU A 28 -3.04 -7.21 1.25
C LEU A 28 -4.52 -6.89 1.58
N GLN A 29 -5.40 -6.91 0.57
CA GLN A 29 -6.84 -6.69 0.76
C GLN A 29 -7.47 -7.78 1.63
N VAL A 30 -7.13 -9.06 1.38
CA VAL A 30 -7.66 -10.20 2.16
C VAL A 30 -7.24 -10.11 3.61
N ARG A 31 -5.98 -9.79 3.91
CA ARG A 31 -5.50 -9.61 5.29
C ARG A 31 -6.19 -8.44 5.99
N ALA A 32 -6.36 -7.31 5.29
CA ALA A 32 -7.07 -6.16 5.85
C ALA A 32 -8.54 -6.48 6.18
N MET A 33 -9.22 -7.25 5.33
CA MET A 33 -10.63 -7.62 5.52
C MET A 33 -10.84 -8.76 6.54
N ASN A 34 -9.84 -9.63 6.71
CA ASN A 34 -9.96 -10.85 7.52
C ASN A 34 -8.81 -10.96 8.51
N ALA A 35 -8.48 -9.85 9.18
CA ALA A 35 -7.43 -9.80 10.18
C ALA A 35 -7.68 -10.86 11.28
N PRO A 36 -6.80 -11.87 11.44
CA PRO A 36 -6.97 -12.85 12.51
C PRO A 36 -6.75 -12.18 13.87
N PRO A 37 -7.32 -12.73 14.97
CA PRO A 37 -7.04 -12.23 16.31
C PRO A 37 -5.53 -12.23 16.60
N GLY A 38 -4.99 -11.07 16.95
CA GLY A 38 -3.56 -10.89 17.24
C GLY A 38 -2.69 -10.67 16.00
N ASP A 39 -3.27 -10.39 14.83
CA ASP A 39 -2.50 -9.89 13.69
C ASP A 39 -1.79 -8.58 14.08
N VAL A 40 -0.47 -8.55 13.86
CA VAL A 40 0.38 -7.41 14.23
C VAL A 40 0.25 -6.26 13.25
N ASP A 41 -0.28 -6.55 12.06
CA ASP A 41 -0.45 -5.59 11.00
C ASP A 41 -1.83 -4.93 11.10
N PHE A 42 -2.88 -5.74 11.14
CA PHE A 42 -4.27 -5.28 11.17
C PHE A 42 -4.92 -5.59 12.52
N ASP A 43 -5.11 -4.57 13.34
CA ASP A 43 -5.73 -4.68 14.66
C ASP A 43 -7.27 -4.85 14.61
N HIS A 44 -7.87 -4.63 13.42
CA HIS A 44 -9.28 -4.86 13.16
C HIS A 44 -9.54 -5.16 11.67
N ALA A 45 -10.72 -5.71 11.38
CA ALA A 45 -11.17 -5.96 10.02
C ALA A 45 -11.68 -4.69 9.34
N HIS A 46 -11.25 -4.47 8.11
CA HIS A 46 -11.69 -3.38 7.24
C HIS A 46 -12.80 -3.79 6.27
N LYS A 47 -13.51 -2.80 5.74
CA LYS A 47 -14.43 -3.02 4.62
C LYS A 47 -13.64 -3.30 3.35
N ALA A 48 -14.25 -4.06 2.43
CA ALA A 48 -13.71 -4.24 1.09
C ALA A 48 -13.46 -2.86 0.45
N ALA A 49 -12.23 -2.64 -0.02
CA ALA A 49 -11.93 -1.42 -0.74
C ALA A 49 -12.50 -1.46 -2.16
N LYS A 50 -12.53 -0.30 -2.82
CA LYS A 50 -13.00 -0.22 -4.20
C LYS A 50 -12.09 -1.05 -5.11
N PRO A 51 -12.65 -1.77 -6.10
CA PRO A 51 -11.84 -2.44 -7.11
C PRO A 51 -10.90 -1.44 -7.79
N MET A 52 -9.66 -1.85 -7.99
CA MET A 52 -8.61 -1.05 -8.61
C MET A 52 -8.00 -1.85 -9.77
N THR A 53 -7.82 -1.23 -10.93
CA THR A 53 -7.11 -1.87 -12.05
C THR A 53 -5.61 -1.87 -11.78
N VAL A 54 -4.86 -2.72 -12.49
CA VAL A 54 -3.40 -2.77 -12.33
C VAL A 54 -2.74 -1.44 -12.72
N GLU A 55 -3.27 -0.73 -13.72
CA GLU A 55 -2.77 0.59 -14.12
C GLU A 55 -3.00 1.63 -13.03
N GLN A 56 -4.16 1.61 -12.37
CA GLN A 56 -4.46 2.50 -11.25
C GLN A 56 -3.54 2.22 -10.05
N LEU A 57 -3.33 0.94 -9.72
CA LEU A 57 -2.43 0.52 -8.65
C LEU A 57 -0.99 0.93 -8.94
N ARG A 58 -0.50 0.64 -10.15
CA ARG A 58 0.85 1.02 -10.60
C ARG A 58 1.02 2.54 -10.59
N HIS A 59 0.02 3.30 -11.04
CA HIS A 59 0.04 4.75 -10.99
C HIS A 59 0.10 5.27 -9.55
N ARG A 60 -0.74 4.77 -8.64
CA ARG A 60 -0.68 5.14 -7.22
C ARG A 60 0.72 4.89 -6.66
N LEU A 61 1.25 3.68 -6.83
CA LEU A 61 2.59 3.31 -6.36
C LEU A 61 3.71 4.19 -6.95
N MET A 62 3.62 4.60 -8.22
CA MET A 62 4.56 5.54 -8.85
C MET A 62 4.52 6.95 -8.24
N THR A 63 3.38 7.33 -7.68
CA THR A 63 3.20 8.61 -6.98
C THR A 63 3.52 8.52 -5.48
N PHE A 64 3.91 7.35 -4.98
CA PHE A 64 4.35 7.20 -3.60
C PHE A 64 5.67 7.93 -3.37
N GLN A 65 5.59 9.13 -2.79
CA GLN A 65 6.77 9.92 -2.43
C GLN A 65 7.19 9.74 -0.96
N GLY A 66 6.61 8.73 -0.30
CA GLY A 66 6.70 8.51 1.15
C GLY A 66 5.34 8.71 1.81
N TRP A 67 5.27 8.32 3.09
CA TRP A 67 4.08 8.48 3.91
C TRP A 67 3.74 9.95 4.12
N PRO A 68 2.47 10.38 3.96
CA PRO A 68 2.03 11.69 4.42
C PRO A 68 2.32 11.82 5.93
N GLY A 69 3.28 12.68 6.32
CA GLY A 69 3.77 12.81 7.70
C GLY A 69 5.13 12.15 7.99
N GLY A 70 5.78 11.55 6.98
CA GLY A 70 7.11 10.94 7.09
C GLY A 70 7.10 9.59 7.82
N LEU A 71 8.29 9.03 8.12
CA LEU A 71 8.41 7.77 8.89
C LEU A 71 7.81 7.85 10.31
N GLN A 72 7.45 9.06 10.78
CA GLN A 72 6.84 9.30 12.09
C GLN A 72 5.34 8.92 12.13
N THR A 73 4.67 8.70 10.99
CA THR A 73 3.28 8.18 10.99
C THR A 73 3.19 6.67 11.13
N LEU A 74 4.33 5.98 11.34
CA LEU A 74 4.36 4.59 11.78
C LEU A 74 3.94 4.43 13.25
N ASP A 75 3.75 5.52 14.00
CA ASP A 75 3.60 5.51 15.46
C ASP A 75 2.21 5.12 16.00
N ALA A 76 1.35 4.47 15.22
CA ALA A 76 0.13 3.85 15.77
C ALA A 76 -0.31 2.54 15.10
N GLY A 77 0.18 2.21 13.90
CA GLY A 77 -0.19 1.01 13.16
C GLY A 77 0.99 0.46 12.36
N SER A 78 0.96 -0.84 12.06
CA SER A 78 1.99 -1.47 11.24
C SER A 78 2.17 -0.77 9.89
N PRO A 79 3.40 -0.77 9.33
CA PRO A 79 3.66 -0.31 7.96
C PRO A 79 2.65 -0.85 6.92
N PHE A 80 2.17 -2.08 7.07
CA PHE A 80 1.21 -2.69 6.12
C PHE A 80 -0.21 -2.13 6.24
N HIS A 81 -0.65 -1.80 7.46
CA HIS A 81 -1.95 -1.18 7.71
C HIS A 81 -1.99 0.25 7.16
N ASN A 82 -0.92 1.01 7.39
CA ASN A 82 -0.75 2.33 6.82
C ASN A 82 -0.69 2.28 5.28
N LEU A 83 -0.02 1.26 4.71
CA LEU A 83 0.01 1.04 3.27
C LEU A 83 -1.38 0.79 2.69
N TRP A 84 -2.15 -0.06 3.36
CA TRP A 84 -3.50 -0.36 2.96
C TRP A 84 -4.38 0.90 2.96
N HIS A 85 -4.33 1.70 4.02
CA HIS A 85 -5.06 2.96 4.08
C HIS A 85 -4.65 3.91 2.95
N TRP A 86 -3.35 4.14 2.75
CA TRP A 86 -2.88 5.05 1.71
C TRP A 86 -3.27 4.61 0.29
N LEU A 87 -3.27 3.31 0.01
CA LEU A 87 -3.71 2.78 -1.28
C LEU A 87 -5.21 2.98 -1.52
N ASN A 88 -6.00 2.96 -0.45
CA ASN A 88 -7.47 2.88 -0.51
C ASN A 88 -8.22 4.15 -0.11
N ASP A 89 -7.51 5.18 0.36
CA ASP A 89 -8.03 6.55 0.53
C ASP A 89 -8.44 7.19 -0.82
#